data_AF-A0A0B7K4K8-F1
#
_entry.id   AF-A0A0B7K4K8-F1
#
_cell.length_a   1.000
_cell.length_b   1.000
_cell.length_c   1.000
_cell.angle_alpha   90.00
_cell.angle_beta   90.00
_cell.angle_gamma   90.00
#
_symmetry.space_group_name_H-M   'P 1'
#
loop_
_entity.id
_entity.type
_entity.pdbx_description
1 polymer ?
#
loop_
_entity_poly.entity_id
_entity_poly.type
_entity_poly.pdbx_seq_one_letter_code
_entity_poly.pdbx_strand_id
1 'polypeptide(L)'
;MRAGWYFNNNEWGSGSGSGDQCTHVDSVGSSGVSWHTEWSWSGGENNVKSYPYSGRELSDKKLVNTIGKIPSGADWSYSGSDIRANVAYDIFTAADPNHEISSGDHELMIWLGRLGGVYPIGQSTGTVQAAGRSWELYVGYNGAMKVYSFIAPEQINNFDGDVKEFFNVITEQQGFPADSQHLITLQFGTEPFTGSNARFDVHHWSGSVEVFFDITLGGEPLGRIKFELFKDVVPKTAENFRQFCTGEAKNSVGRPQGYKGSKFHRIIPNFMCQGGDFLNGDGTGSTTIWGFKAFEDENFNLKHDQPGLLSMANAGPNSNGSQFFITTVPTPFLDNKHVVFGKVVEGMDIVKKMEATKTGYRGKDVPNMDIVISQCGEM
;
A
#
# COMPACT_ATOMS: atom_id res chain seq x y z
N MET A 1 8.55 2.75 15.46
CA MET A 1 7.52 2.03 14.69
C MET A 1 6.16 2.53 15.13
N ARG A 2 5.39 3.12 14.22
CA ARG A 2 4.00 3.51 14.44
C ARG A 2 3.24 3.18 13.15
N ALA A 3 2.11 2.48 13.26
CA ALA A 3 1.24 2.11 12.13
C ALA A 3 1.95 1.41 10.94
N GLY A 4 2.92 0.52 11.23
CA GLY A 4 3.65 -0.23 10.20
C GLY A 4 4.66 0.59 9.38
N TRP A 5 5.12 1.71 9.95
CA TRP A 5 6.16 2.56 9.37
C TRP A 5 7.36 2.70 10.31
N TYR A 6 8.55 2.72 9.70
CA TYR A 6 9.80 3.07 10.36
C TYR A 6 10.51 4.20 9.62
N PHE A 7 11.34 4.94 10.33
CA PHE A 7 12.08 6.09 9.82
C PHE A 7 13.51 5.97 10.29
N ASN A 8 14.45 6.40 9.45
CA ASN A 8 15.86 6.39 9.81
C ASN A 8 16.55 7.61 9.24
N ASN A 9 17.39 8.27 10.05
CA ASN A 9 18.23 9.37 9.59
C ASN A 9 19.41 8.85 8.75
N ASN A 10 19.89 7.63 9.08
CA ASN A 10 20.79 6.82 8.26
C ASN A 10 22.01 7.56 7.65
N GLU A 11 22.83 8.18 8.49
CA GLU A 11 24.06 8.89 8.10
C GLU A 11 25.27 7.95 7.91
N TRP A 12 25.06 6.84 7.20
CA TRP A 12 26.05 5.77 7.04
C TRP A 12 27.35 6.23 6.34
N GLY A 13 27.27 7.26 5.49
CA GLY A 13 28.36 7.80 4.70
C GLY A 13 28.95 9.12 5.23
N SER A 14 28.52 9.59 6.40
CA SER A 14 28.92 10.88 6.99
C SER A 14 30.44 11.06 7.11
N GLY A 15 31.17 9.97 7.37
CA GLY A 15 32.64 9.97 7.46
C GLY A 15 33.38 10.32 6.16
N SER A 16 32.69 10.34 5.01
CA SER A 16 33.27 10.73 3.72
C SER A 16 33.25 12.25 3.47
N GLY A 17 32.66 13.03 4.37
CA GLY A 17 32.57 14.49 4.26
C GLY A 17 32.44 15.19 5.61
N SER A 18 31.89 16.39 5.58
CA SER A 18 31.61 17.21 6.77
C SER A 18 30.28 17.91 6.61
N GLY A 19 29.48 17.93 7.67
CA GLY A 19 28.13 18.43 7.64
C GLY A 19 27.28 17.96 8.81
N ASP A 20 25.98 18.21 8.69
CA ASP A 20 24.96 17.85 9.67
C ASP A 20 23.66 17.50 8.94
N GLN A 21 22.84 16.68 9.60
CA GLN A 21 21.52 16.31 9.13
C GLN A 21 20.57 16.00 10.29
N CYS A 22 19.31 16.39 10.15
CA CYS A 22 18.24 16.04 11.08
C CYS A 22 16.98 15.62 10.32
N THR A 23 16.41 14.48 10.70
CA THR A 23 15.15 13.95 10.14
C THR A 23 14.03 14.11 11.16
N HIS A 24 12.91 14.68 10.72
CA HIS A 24 11.73 15.00 11.51
C HIS A 24 10.51 14.28 10.96
N VAL A 25 9.77 13.59 11.82
CA VAL A 25 8.50 12.94 11.44
C VAL A 25 7.35 13.89 11.72
N ASP A 26 6.62 14.27 10.67
CA ASP A 26 5.52 15.24 10.76
C ASP A 26 4.19 14.55 11.04
N SER A 27 3.89 13.45 10.33
CA SER A 27 2.70 12.65 10.55
C SER A 27 2.92 11.17 10.23
N VAL A 28 2.22 10.31 10.98
CA VAL A 28 2.19 8.87 10.76
C VAL A 28 0.76 8.39 10.84
N GLY A 29 0.22 7.95 9.70
CA GLY A 29 -1.11 7.35 9.60
C GLY A 29 -1.05 5.98 8.93
N SER A 30 -2.17 5.27 8.94
CA SER A 30 -2.28 4.02 8.16
C SER A 30 -2.15 4.30 6.65
N SER A 31 -2.69 5.43 6.19
CA SER A 31 -2.72 5.83 4.78
C SER A 31 -1.40 6.31 4.22
N GLY A 32 -0.38 6.43 5.06
CA GLY A 32 0.91 6.98 4.66
C GLY A 32 1.53 7.83 5.75
N VAL A 33 2.66 8.41 5.40
CA VAL A 33 3.51 9.20 6.28
C VAL A 33 3.85 10.54 5.66
N SER A 34 4.16 11.51 6.50
CA SER A 34 4.82 12.74 6.08
C SER A 34 5.99 13.02 7.03
N TRP A 35 7.11 13.47 6.47
CA TRP A 35 8.33 13.73 7.20
C TRP A 35 9.23 14.64 6.37
N HIS A 36 10.23 15.23 6.99
CA HIS A 36 11.24 15.99 6.28
C HIS A 36 12.62 15.75 6.86
N THR A 37 13.64 16.06 6.08
CA THR A 37 15.03 16.07 6.53
C THR A 37 15.71 17.35 6.08
N GLU A 38 16.46 17.94 7.00
CA GLU A 38 17.27 19.13 6.77
C GLU A 38 18.74 18.71 6.85
N TRP A 39 19.55 19.14 5.91
CA TRP A 39 20.96 18.77 5.86
C TRP A 39 21.84 19.82 5.19
N SER A 40 23.11 19.80 5.56
CA SER A 40 24.20 20.48 4.86
C SER A 40 25.38 19.54 4.79
N TRP A 41 25.87 19.24 3.59
CA TRP A 41 26.98 18.31 3.37
C TRP A 41 28.02 18.87 2.42
N SER A 42 29.29 18.66 2.75
CA SER A 42 30.45 19.08 1.95
C SER A 42 31.53 18.00 1.95
N GLY A 43 32.43 18.04 0.95
CA GLY A 43 33.49 17.04 0.80
C GLY A 43 32.98 15.69 0.29
N GLY A 44 33.89 14.84 -0.19
CA GLY A 44 33.51 13.53 -0.76
C GLY A 44 32.45 13.65 -1.85
N GLU A 45 32.71 14.47 -2.87
CA GLU A 45 31.71 14.87 -3.87
C GLU A 45 31.01 13.70 -4.58
N ASN A 46 31.63 12.53 -4.66
CA ASN A 46 31.06 11.35 -5.31
C ASN A 46 30.69 10.25 -4.30
N ASN A 47 30.55 10.61 -3.03
CA ASN A 47 30.17 9.73 -1.95
C ASN A 47 28.86 10.21 -1.33
N VAL A 48 27.87 9.34 -1.32
CA VAL A 48 26.62 9.54 -0.56
C VAL A 48 26.95 9.70 0.92
N LYS A 49 26.34 10.67 1.60
CA LYS A 49 26.55 10.94 3.02
C LYS A 49 25.55 10.23 3.92
N SER A 50 24.34 10.07 3.43
CA SER A 50 23.25 9.48 4.17
C SER A 50 22.20 8.94 3.21
N TYR A 51 21.26 8.18 3.72
CA TYR A 51 20.02 7.90 3.01
C TYR A 51 18.85 7.99 4.02
N PRO A 52 18.44 9.20 4.44
CA PRO A 52 17.27 9.38 5.27
C PRO A 52 16.03 8.90 4.53
N TYR A 53 15.22 8.08 5.20
CA TYR A 53 14.03 7.47 4.60
C TYR A 53 12.90 7.25 5.60
N SER A 54 11.71 7.05 5.02
CA SER A 54 10.65 6.23 5.61
C SER A 54 10.61 4.86 4.94
N GLY A 55 10.32 3.82 5.71
CA GLY A 55 10.18 2.45 5.23
C GLY A 55 8.87 1.81 5.68
N ARG A 56 8.33 0.94 4.83
CA ARG A 56 7.13 0.15 5.11
C ARG A 56 7.53 -1.16 5.77
N GLU A 57 6.91 -1.48 6.91
CA GLU A 57 7.10 -2.79 7.54
C GLU A 57 6.47 -3.89 6.69
N LEU A 58 7.27 -4.90 6.35
CA LEU A 58 6.84 -6.07 5.58
C LEU A 58 6.70 -7.26 6.53
N SER A 59 5.48 -7.44 7.06
CA SER A 59 5.17 -8.52 8.00
C SER A 59 5.29 -9.93 7.37
N ASP A 60 5.15 -9.99 6.05
CA ASP A 60 5.24 -11.20 5.24
C ASP A 60 6.12 -10.89 4.01
N LYS A 61 7.34 -11.42 4.02
CA LYS A 61 8.34 -11.20 2.97
C LYS A 61 8.08 -12.18 1.84
N LYS A 62 7.21 -11.79 0.92
CA LYS A 62 6.72 -12.63 -0.18
C LYS A 62 7.75 -12.76 -1.29
N LEU A 63 7.74 -13.92 -1.98
CA LEU A 63 8.44 -14.09 -3.25
C LEU A 63 7.90 -13.08 -4.27
N VAL A 64 8.79 -12.40 -4.99
CA VAL A 64 8.43 -11.34 -5.92
C VAL A 64 7.46 -11.84 -7.00
N ASN A 65 7.57 -13.08 -7.48
CA ASN A 65 6.65 -13.64 -8.48
C ASN A 65 5.22 -13.88 -7.96
N THR A 66 5.02 -13.96 -6.64
CA THR A 66 3.70 -14.14 -6.01
C THR A 66 3.00 -12.82 -5.70
N ILE A 67 3.74 -11.72 -5.75
CA ILE A 67 3.19 -10.39 -5.52
C ILE A 67 2.45 -9.96 -6.79
N GLY A 68 1.14 -9.73 -6.67
CA GLY A 68 0.34 -9.25 -7.78
C GLY A 68 0.73 -7.82 -8.16
N LYS A 69 0.81 -6.94 -7.14
CA LYS A 69 1.06 -5.51 -7.27
C LYS A 69 1.67 -4.92 -5.99
N ILE A 70 2.31 -3.76 -6.13
CA ILE A 70 2.92 -2.97 -5.06
C ILE A 70 2.58 -1.48 -5.33
N PRO A 71 1.34 -1.03 -5.05
CA PRO A 71 0.97 0.38 -5.19
C PRO A 71 1.79 1.25 -4.26
N SER A 72 2.27 2.38 -4.79
CA SER A 72 2.91 3.39 -3.98
C SER A 72 2.76 4.78 -4.61
N GLY A 73 2.43 5.74 -3.75
CA GLY A 73 2.45 7.16 -4.09
C GLY A 73 3.49 7.91 -3.28
N ALA A 74 4.16 8.88 -3.90
CA ALA A 74 5.10 9.80 -3.25
C ALA A 74 4.85 11.24 -3.72
N ASP A 75 4.61 12.13 -2.77
CA ASP A 75 4.50 13.58 -2.96
C ASP A 75 5.60 14.28 -2.16
N TRP A 76 6.52 14.95 -2.86
CA TRP A 76 7.72 15.49 -2.24
C TRP A 76 8.23 16.76 -2.91
N SER A 77 8.99 17.55 -2.15
CA SER A 77 9.69 18.73 -2.64
C SER A 77 11.10 18.86 -2.05
N TYR A 78 11.92 19.69 -2.70
CA TYR A 78 13.28 19.98 -2.28
C TYR A 78 13.52 21.48 -2.33
N SER A 79 14.23 22.01 -1.34
CA SER A 79 14.73 23.39 -1.32
C SER A 79 16.16 23.44 -0.79
N GLY A 80 16.88 24.54 -1.05
CA GLY A 80 18.26 24.74 -0.62
C GLY A 80 19.17 25.20 -1.76
N SER A 81 20.49 25.14 -1.55
CA SER A 81 21.49 25.64 -2.51
C SER A 81 22.53 24.57 -2.85
N ASP A 82 22.96 24.56 -4.12
CA ASP A 82 24.02 23.68 -4.65
C ASP A 82 23.80 22.19 -4.37
N ILE A 83 22.54 21.76 -4.42
CA ILE A 83 22.12 20.40 -4.06
C ILE A 83 22.59 19.40 -5.12
N ARG A 84 23.39 18.44 -4.67
CA ARG A 84 23.74 17.21 -5.38
C ARG A 84 23.15 16.05 -4.60
N ALA A 85 22.02 15.54 -5.06
CA ALA A 85 21.27 14.48 -4.38
C ALA A 85 20.36 13.74 -5.37
N ASN A 86 19.89 12.55 -5.00
CA ASN A 86 18.73 11.95 -5.65
C ASN A 86 17.51 11.97 -4.72
N VAL A 87 16.35 11.59 -5.26
CA VAL A 87 15.18 11.18 -4.49
C VAL A 87 14.70 9.87 -5.07
N ALA A 88 14.66 8.83 -4.24
CA ALA A 88 14.52 7.47 -4.72
C ALA A 88 13.66 6.60 -3.81
N TYR A 89 12.95 5.65 -4.44
CA TYR A 89 12.62 4.40 -3.78
C TYR A 89 13.87 3.53 -3.68
N ASP A 90 13.97 2.78 -2.59
CA ASP A 90 15.02 1.79 -2.37
C ASP A 90 14.42 0.49 -1.83
N ILE A 91 14.69 -0.59 -2.56
CA ILE A 91 13.97 -1.86 -2.44
C ILE A 91 14.99 -2.99 -2.52
N PHE A 92 15.08 -3.79 -1.46
CA PHE A 92 15.96 -4.96 -1.43
C PHE A 92 15.18 -6.25 -1.60
N THR A 93 15.80 -7.21 -2.28
CA THR A 93 15.34 -8.59 -2.32
C THR A 93 16.46 -9.56 -1.95
N ALA A 94 16.10 -10.68 -1.34
CA ALA A 94 17.03 -11.75 -1.01
C ALA A 94 16.38 -13.12 -1.12
N ALA A 95 17.18 -14.15 -1.39
CA ALA A 95 16.75 -15.53 -1.39
C ALA A 95 16.33 -15.98 0.01
N ASP A 96 17.09 -15.58 1.03
CA ASP A 96 16.71 -15.77 2.44
C ASP A 96 15.75 -14.65 2.88
N PRO A 97 14.49 -14.95 3.23
CA PRO A 97 13.59 -13.94 3.76
C PRO A 97 14.07 -13.37 5.10
N ASN A 98 14.98 -14.02 5.83
CA ASN A 98 15.54 -13.51 7.08
C ASN A 98 16.83 -12.71 6.89
N HIS A 99 17.23 -12.41 5.65
CA HIS A 99 18.37 -11.55 5.36
C HIS A 99 18.22 -10.19 6.06
N GLU A 100 19.36 -9.62 6.48
CA GLU A 100 19.46 -8.28 7.04
C GLU A 100 18.84 -7.25 6.08
N ILE A 101 18.12 -6.27 6.61
CA ILE A 101 17.32 -5.32 5.81
C ILE A 101 18.11 -4.10 5.33
N SER A 102 19.40 -4.04 5.63
CA SER A 102 20.33 -3.00 5.16
C SER A 102 20.97 -3.30 3.81
N SER A 103 20.69 -4.47 3.22
CA SER A 103 21.17 -4.91 1.90
C SER A 103 20.35 -6.11 1.40
N GLY A 104 20.67 -6.64 0.23
CA GLY A 104 20.11 -7.88 -0.30
C GLY A 104 20.99 -8.55 -1.35
N ASP A 105 20.48 -9.61 -1.97
CA ASP A 105 21.09 -10.18 -3.19
C ASP A 105 20.94 -9.19 -4.36
N HIS A 106 19.79 -8.49 -4.39
CA HIS A 106 19.48 -7.48 -5.38
C HIS A 106 18.90 -6.23 -4.73
N GLU A 107 19.16 -5.11 -5.39
CA GLU A 107 18.64 -3.78 -5.08
C GLU A 107 17.91 -3.24 -6.30
N LEU A 108 16.70 -2.72 -6.10
CA LEU A 108 15.91 -2.01 -7.09
C LEU A 108 15.70 -0.58 -6.58
N MET A 109 16.20 0.39 -7.34
CA MET A 109 15.98 1.80 -7.07
C MET A 109 15.12 2.44 -8.15
N ILE A 110 14.22 3.35 -7.74
CA ILE A 110 13.40 4.16 -8.66
C ILE A 110 13.65 5.61 -8.32
N TRP A 111 14.50 6.28 -9.11
CA TRP A 111 14.91 7.66 -8.88
C TRP A 111 13.89 8.61 -9.50
N LEU A 112 13.07 9.21 -8.65
CA LEU A 112 12.11 10.25 -9.03
C LEU A 112 12.79 11.62 -9.20
N GLY A 113 13.89 11.86 -8.50
CA GLY A 113 14.63 13.11 -8.52
C GLY A 113 16.12 12.88 -8.74
N ARG A 114 16.73 13.75 -9.54
CA ARG A 114 18.17 13.75 -9.82
C ARG A 114 18.67 15.19 -9.86
N LEU A 115 19.30 15.63 -8.77
CA LEU A 115 19.73 17.00 -8.53
C LEU A 115 21.25 17.09 -8.65
N GLY A 116 21.76 18.09 -9.37
CA GLY A 116 23.19 18.41 -9.36
C GLY A 116 24.12 17.35 -9.99
N GLY A 117 23.62 16.57 -10.95
CA GLY A 117 24.45 15.70 -11.78
C GLY A 117 25.05 14.48 -11.07
N VAL A 118 24.34 13.92 -10.08
CA VAL A 118 24.68 12.62 -9.46
C VAL A 118 24.32 11.47 -10.39
N TYR A 119 24.98 10.31 -10.31
CA TYR A 119 24.74 9.16 -11.20
C TYR A 119 24.54 7.89 -10.37
N PRO A 120 23.67 6.95 -10.80
CA PRO A 120 23.55 5.65 -10.16
C PRO A 120 24.79 4.80 -10.42
N ILE A 121 24.93 3.70 -9.66
CA ILE A 121 25.94 2.68 -9.92
C ILE A 121 25.62 1.97 -11.24
N GLY A 122 26.67 1.61 -11.99
CA GLY A 122 26.56 0.76 -13.18
C GLY A 122 26.50 1.51 -14.50
N GLN A 123 25.90 0.89 -15.51
CA GLN A 123 25.81 1.40 -16.87
C GLN A 123 24.37 1.38 -17.37
N SER A 124 24.03 2.37 -18.18
CA SER A 124 22.72 2.45 -18.85
C SER A 124 22.56 1.29 -19.82
N THR A 125 21.43 0.60 -19.75
CA THR A 125 21.01 -0.45 -20.68
C THR A 125 19.97 0.05 -21.68
N GLY A 126 19.58 1.32 -21.58
CA GLY A 126 18.63 1.99 -22.45
C GLY A 126 17.35 2.45 -21.75
N THR A 127 16.37 2.86 -22.54
CA THR A 127 15.07 3.35 -22.05
C THR A 127 14.05 2.23 -21.98
N VAL A 128 13.31 2.16 -20.88
CA VAL A 128 12.25 1.18 -20.61
C VAL A 128 10.95 1.85 -20.18
N GLN A 129 9.84 1.11 -20.20
CA GLN A 129 8.52 1.58 -19.75
C GLN A 129 8.12 0.86 -18.47
N ALA A 130 7.69 1.61 -17.45
CA ALA A 130 7.10 1.09 -16.22
C ALA A 130 6.22 2.17 -15.56
N ALA A 131 5.12 1.77 -14.92
CA ALA A 131 4.15 2.65 -14.29
C ALA A 131 3.68 3.79 -15.22
N GLY A 132 3.46 3.46 -16.49
CA GLY A 132 3.02 4.40 -17.53
C GLY A 132 4.04 5.49 -17.90
N ARG A 133 5.33 5.33 -17.56
CA ARG A 133 6.39 6.33 -17.79
C ARG A 133 7.64 5.71 -18.40
N SER A 134 8.41 6.55 -19.08
CA SER A 134 9.76 6.22 -19.58
C SER A 134 10.80 6.38 -18.47
N TRP A 135 11.71 5.41 -18.38
CA TRP A 135 12.83 5.42 -17.43
C TRP A 135 14.12 5.04 -18.14
N GLU A 136 15.24 5.65 -17.76
CA GLU A 136 16.56 5.14 -18.13
C GLU A 136 16.97 4.06 -17.14
N LEU A 137 17.18 2.83 -17.60
CA LEU A 137 17.56 1.71 -16.74
C LEU A 137 19.08 1.61 -16.65
N TYR A 138 19.61 1.66 -15.44
CA TYR A 138 21.01 1.35 -15.13
C TYR A 138 21.11 0.00 -14.43
N VAL A 139 22.17 -0.75 -14.76
CA VAL A 139 22.49 -2.02 -14.11
C VAL A 139 23.94 -2.01 -13.66
N GLY A 140 24.16 -2.36 -12.40
CA GLY A 140 25.48 -2.37 -11.78
C GLY A 140 25.59 -3.36 -10.64
N TYR A 141 26.72 -3.30 -9.93
CA TYR A 141 26.99 -4.14 -8.78
C TYR A 141 27.61 -3.31 -7.66
N ASN A 142 27.10 -3.50 -6.44
CA ASN A 142 27.70 -3.02 -5.21
C ASN A 142 28.21 -4.22 -4.41
N GLY A 143 29.50 -4.55 -4.58
CA GLY A 143 30.03 -5.82 -4.10
C GLY A 143 29.35 -7.01 -4.80
N ALA A 144 28.72 -7.89 -4.03
CA ALA A 144 27.96 -9.02 -4.55
C ALA A 144 26.50 -8.67 -4.94
N MET A 145 25.98 -7.55 -4.43
CA MET A 145 24.60 -7.13 -4.67
C MET A 145 24.45 -6.57 -6.08
N LYS A 146 23.48 -7.08 -6.83
CA LYS A 146 23.17 -6.57 -8.17
C LYS A 146 22.13 -5.45 -8.08
N VAL A 147 22.46 -4.29 -8.63
CA VAL A 147 21.66 -3.06 -8.50
C VAL A 147 21.00 -2.72 -9.84
N TYR A 148 19.70 -2.45 -9.80
CA TYR A 148 18.92 -1.93 -10.91
C TYR A 148 18.39 -0.56 -10.54
N SER A 149 18.73 0.48 -11.30
CA SER A 149 18.26 1.84 -11.02
C SER A 149 17.47 2.39 -12.20
N PHE A 150 16.20 2.69 -11.99
CA PHE A 150 15.33 3.32 -12.96
C PHE A 150 15.35 4.83 -12.74
N ILE A 151 15.87 5.58 -13.71
CA ILE A 151 16.09 7.02 -13.58
C ILE A 151 15.03 7.75 -14.39
N ALA A 152 14.25 8.60 -13.71
CA ALA A 152 13.31 9.48 -14.40
C ALA A 152 14.09 10.48 -15.28
N PRO A 153 13.69 10.70 -16.55
CA PRO A 153 14.36 11.67 -17.42
C PRO A 153 14.18 13.11 -16.95
N GLU A 154 13.09 13.37 -16.21
CA GLU A 154 12.77 14.63 -15.57
C GLU A 154 12.30 14.37 -14.14
N GLN A 155 12.42 15.37 -13.27
CA GLN A 155 12.00 15.26 -11.87
C GLN A 155 10.50 15.00 -11.74
N ILE A 156 10.12 14.01 -10.92
CA ILE A 156 8.73 13.64 -10.62
C ILE A 156 8.46 13.94 -9.15
N ASN A 157 7.92 15.12 -8.85
CA ASN A 157 7.56 15.51 -7.48
C ASN A 157 6.34 14.77 -6.93
N ASN A 158 5.42 14.37 -7.82
CA ASN A 158 4.22 13.62 -7.47
C ASN A 158 4.18 12.34 -8.31
N PHE A 159 4.49 11.22 -7.68
CA PHE A 159 4.48 9.90 -8.26
C PHE A 159 3.31 9.10 -7.70
N ASP A 160 2.64 8.35 -8.58
CA ASP A 160 1.63 7.36 -8.25
C ASP A 160 1.80 6.23 -9.28
N GLY A 161 2.04 5.01 -8.79
CA GLY A 161 2.33 3.88 -9.66
C GLY A 161 2.51 2.56 -8.92
N ASP A 162 2.62 1.49 -9.71
CA ASP A 162 2.84 0.14 -9.21
C ASP A 162 4.32 -0.25 -9.31
N VAL A 163 4.98 -0.37 -8.16
CA VAL A 163 6.39 -0.79 -8.06
C VAL A 163 6.62 -2.19 -8.64
N LYS A 164 5.59 -3.05 -8.69
CA LYS A 164 5.69 -4.39 -9.28
C LYS A 164 6.04 -4.34 -10.77
N GLU A 165 5.63 -3.29 -11.49
CA GLU A 165 5.94 -3.15 -12.93
C GLU A 165 7.45 -3.06 -13.19
N PHE A 166 8.20 -2.43 -12.28
CA PHE A 166 9.66 -2.33 -12.36
C PHE A 166 10.31 -3.71 -12.18
N PHE A 167 9.80 -4.53 -11.25
CA PHE A 167 10.22 -5.92 -11.11
C PHE A 167 9.93 -6.74 -12.37
N ASN A 168 8.78 -6.52 -13.03
CA ASN A 168 8.45 -7.21 -14.28
C ASN A 168 9.48 -6.87 -15.37
N VAL A 169 9.83 -5.58 -15.51
CA VAL A 169 10.85 -5.13 -16.47
C VAL A 169 12.20 -5.81 -16.24
N ILE A 170 12.72 -5.81 -15.01
CA ILE A 170 14.03 -6.45 -14.74
C ILE A 170 13.97 -7.98 -14.81
N THR A 171 12.80 -8.59 -14.57
CA THR A 171 12.61 -10.04 -14.77
C THR A 171 12.70 -10.37 -16.26
N GLU A 172 11.97 -9.64 -17.10
CA GLU A 172 11.88 -9.90 -18.54
C GLU A 172 13.17 -9.53 -19.28
N GLN A 173 13.79 -8.40 -18.94
CA GLN A 173 14.90 -7.84 -19.73
C GLN A 173 16.27 -8.12 -19.12
N GLN A 174 16.36 -8.34 -17.81
CA GLN A 174 17.64 -8.48 -17.09
C GLN A 174 17.80 -9.82 -16.37
N GLY A 175 16.81 -10.72 -16.48
CA GLY A 175 16.83 -12.05 -15.89
C GLY A 175 16.77 -12.06 -14.37
N PHE A 176 16.11 -11.08 -13.74
CA PHE A 176 15.90 -11.07 -12.30
C PHE A 176 15.10 -12.32 -11.86
N PRO A 177 15.57 -13.11 -10.88
CA PRO A 177 14.97 -14.40 -10.53
C PRO A 177 13.80 -14.24 -9.53
N ALA A 178 12.69 -13.67 -10.01
CA ALA A 178 11.53 -13.31 -9.20
C ALA A 178 10.89 -14.48 -8.41
N ASP A 179 11.10 -15.72 -8.83
CA ASP A 179 10.58 -16.93 -8.19
C ASP A 179 11.42 -17.45 -7.01
N SER A 180 12.59 -16.86 -6.78
CA SER A 180 13.50 -17.23 -5.70
C SER A 180 13.95 -16.05 -4.84
N GLN A 181 13.40 -14.87 -5.08
CA GLN A 181 13.75 -13.64 -4.38
C GLN A 181 12.55 -13.12 -3.59
N HIS A 182 12.73 -12.93 -2.29
CA HIS A 182 11.73 -12.33 -1.40
C HIS A 182 11.90 -10.82 -1.34
N LEU A 183 10.81 -10.07 -1.39
CA LEU A 183 10.82 -8.64 -1.10
C LEU A 183 11.06 -8.44 0.41
N ILE A 184 12.21 -7.88 0.78
CA ILE A 184 12.60 -7.76 2.20
C ILE A 184 12.56 -6.33 2.72
N THR A 185 12.66 -5.33 1.83
CA THR A 185 12.66 -3.91 2.17
C THR A 185 11.90 -3.10 1.13
N LEU A 186 11.13 -2.10 1.57
CA LEU A 186 10.52 -1.06 0.73
C LEU A 186 10.68 0.29 1.45
N GLN A 187 11.50 1.16 0.89
CA GLN A 187 11.85 2.47 1.45
C GLN A 187 11.69 3.57 0.41
N PHE A 188 11.53 4.80 0.88
CA PHE A 188 11.54 6.01 0.08
C PHE A 188 12.26 7.13 0.83
N GLY A 189 13.17 7.82 0.13
CA GLY A 189 14.06 8.81 0.75
C GLY A 189 14.89 9.59 -0.26
N THR A 190 15.99 10.16 0.23
CA THR A 190 16.94 10.96 -0.56
C THR A 190 18.38 10.58 -0.23
N GLU A 191 19.26 10.46 -1.23
CA GLU A 191 20.70 10.27 -1.03
C GLU A 191 21.45 11.59 -1.29
N PRO A 192 21.79 12.38 -0.26
CA PRO A 192 22.60 13.58 -0.42
C PRO A 192 24.08 13.27 -0.61
N PHE A 193 24.71 13.96 -1.57
CA PHE A 193 26.15 13.97 -1.78
C PHE A 193 26.75 15.25 -1.18
N THR A 194 26.33 16.41 -1.69
CA THR A 194 26.75 17.75 -1.24
C THR A 194 25.64 18.78 -1.45
N GLY A 195 25.70 19.89 -0.72
CA GLY A 195 24.69 20.94 -0.74
C GLY A 195 24.61 21.67 0.60
N SER A 196 23.93 22.81 0.63
CA SER A 196 23.83 23.65 1.83
C SER A 196 22.41 24.14 2.08
N ASN A 197 22.03 24.18 3.36
CA ASN A 197 20.69 24.54 3.82
C ASN A 197 19.59 23.80 3.03
N ALA A 198 19.86 22.52 2.77
CA ALA A 198 19.00 21.68 1.96
C ALA A 198 17.89 21.11 2.84
N ARG A 199 16.67 21.09 2.30
CA ARG A 199 15.50 20.52 2.96
C ARG A 199 14.73 19.69 1.95
N PHE A 200 14.55 18.42 2.28
CA PHE A 200 13.72 17.47 1.55
C PHE A 200 12.44 17.23 2.36
N ASP A 201 11.30 17.59 1.79
CA ASP A 201 9.98 17.40 2.40
C ASP A 201 9.25 16.26 1.68
N VAL A 202 8.84 15.24 2.42
CA VAL A 202 7.87 14.23 1.99
C VAL A 202 6.51 14.65 2.53
N HIS A 203 5.71 15.27 1.67
CA HIS A 203 4.35 15.70 2.00
C HIS A 203 3.43 14.50 2.21
N HIS A 204 3.63 13.44 1.42
CA HIS A 204 2.94 12.17 1.58
C HIS A 204 3.74 11.02 0.96
N TRP A 205 3.86 9.89 1.66
CA TRP A 205 4.30 8.63 1.08
C TRP A 205 3.44 7.47 1.56
N SER A 206 3.02 6.62 0.62
CA SER A 206 2.21 5.43 0.88
C SER A 206 2.79 4.19 0.19
N GLY A 207 2.49 3.03 0.75
CA GLY A 207 2.98 1.71 0.33
C GLY A 207 2.01 0.68 0.90
N SER A 208 0.81 0.65 0.32
CA SER A 208 -0.34 -0.08 0.85
C SER A 208 -0.87 -1.09 -0.14
N VAL A 209 -1.46 -2.15 0.42
CA VAL A 209 -2.33 -3.08 -0.29
C VAL A 209 -3.71 -2.44 -0.34
N GLU A 210 -4.08 -1.96 -1.52
CA GLU A 210 -5.43 -1.49 -1.78
C GLU A 210 -6.28 -2.61 -2.40
N VAL A 211 -7.55 -2.65 -2.03
CA VAL A 211 -8.53 -3.52 -2.69
C VAL A 211 -9.65 -2.68 -3.26
N PHE A 212 -10.35 -3.20 -4.25
CA PHE A 212 -11.43 -2.47 -4.91
C PHE A 212 -12.68 -3.30 -5.10
N PHE A 213 -13.82 -2.60 -5.24
CA PHE A 213 -15.09 -3.13 -5.71
C PHE A 213 -15.60 -2.32 -6.90
N ASP A 214 -15.92 -2.98 -8.01
CA ASP A 214 -16.77 -2.41 -9.06
C ASP A 214 -18.23 -2.72 -8.75
N ILE A 215 -19.03 -1.69 -8.53
CA ILE A 215 -20.42 -1.81 -8.09
C ILE A 215 -21.37 -1.68 -9.27
N THR A 216 -22.41 -2.52 -9.29
CA THR A 216 -23.59 -2.33 -10.13
C THR A 216 -24.84 -2.09 -9.28
N LEU A 217 -25.81 -1.35 -9.82
CA LEU A 217 -27.13 -1.14 -9.25
C LEU A 217 -28.19 -1.58 -10.27
N GLY A 218 -28.95 -2.63 -9.95
CA GLY A 218 -29.92 -3.20 -10.88
C GLY A 218 -29.30 -3.78 -12.15
N GLY A 219 -28.01 -4.14 -12.11
CA GLY A 219 -27.24 -4.64 -13.26
C GLY A 219 -26.45 -3.56 -14.00
N GLU A 220 -26.75 -2.29 -13.80
CA GLU A 220 -26.05 -1.18 -14.44
C GLU A 220 -24.79 -0.77 -13.65
N PRO A 221 -23.65 -0.48 -14.31
CA PRO A 221 -22.45 0.02 -13.64
C PRO A 221 -22.72 1.30 -12.85
N LEU A 222 -22.39 1.28 -11.55
CA LEU A 222 -22.51 2.44 -10.67
C LEU A 222 -21.17 3.16 -10.49
N GLY A 223 -20.07 2.40 -10.38
CA GLY A 223 -18.71 2.92 -10.25
C GLY A 223 -17.81 2.03 -9.40
N ARG A 224 -16.56 2.46 -9.20
CA ARG A 224 -15.57 1.76 -8.38
C ARG A 224 -15.44 2.38 -6.99
N ILE A 225 -15.26 1.54 -5.98
CA ILE A 225 -14.85 1.92 -4.63
C ILE A 225 -13.47 1.32 -4.39
N LYS A 226 -12.53 2.11 -3.90
CA LYS A 226 -11.20 1.67 -3.47
C LYS A 226 -11.08 1.74 -1.96
N PHE A 227 -10.45 0.73 -1.37
CA PHE A 227 -10.24 0.61 0.06
C PHE A 227 -8.76 0.43 0.37
N GLU A 228 -8.30 1.15 1.38
CA GLU A 228 -7.08 0.83 2.10
C GLU A 228 -7.42 -0.12 3.25
N LEU A 229 -6.63 -1.18 3.43
CA LEU A 229 -6.77 -2.12 4.53
C LEU A 229 -5.73 -1.85 5.63
N PHE A 230 -6.17 -1.80 6.89
CA PHE A 230 -5.33 -1.52 8.05
C PHE A 230 -4.61 -2.77 8.56
N LYS A 231 -3.83 -3.42 7.69
CA LYS A 231 -3.13 -4.68 7.98
C LYS A 231 -2.19 -4.59 9.18
N ASP A 232 -1.66 -3.42 9.53
CA ASP A 232 -0.75 -3.30 10.69
C ASP A 232 -1.49 -3.20 12.01
N VAL A 233 -2.77 -2.83 11.97
CA VAL A 233 -3.60 -2.73 13.16
C VAL A 233 -4.33 -4.03 13.39
N VAL A 234 -4.87 -4.63 12.32
CA VAL A 234 -5.68 -5.86 12.37
C VAL A 234 -5.31 -6.82 11.23
N PRO A 235 -4.08 -7.39 11.24
CA PRO A 235 -3.57 -8.20 10.13
C PRO A 235 -4.44 -9.39 9.77
N LYS A 236 -5.02 -10.10 10.75
CA LYS A 236 -5.88 -11.27 10.47
C LYS A 236 -7.18 -10.84 9.80
N THR A 237 -7.75 -9.74 10.28
CA THR A 237 -9.01 -9.20 9.76
C THR A 237 -8.84 -8.67 8.33
N ALA A 238 -7.78 -7.89 8.10
CA ALA A 238 -7.44 -7.35 6.79
C ALA A 238 -7.14 -8.46 5.77
N GLU A 239 -6.35 -9.47 6.13
CA GLU A 239 -6.01 -10.57 5.20
C GLU A 239 -7.23 -11.41 4.84
N ASN A 240 -8.14 -11.65 5.79
CA ASN A 240 -9.40 -12.34 5.53
C ASN A 240 -10.23 -11.60 4.47
N PHE A 241 -10.36 -10.27 4.59
CA PHE A 241 -11.07 -9.47 3.59
C PHE A 241 -10.36 -9.43 2.24
N ARG A 242 -9.02 -9.26 2.24
CA ARG A 242 -8.22 -9.20 1.00
C ARG A 242 -8.38 -10.46 0.17
N GLN A 243 -8.24 -11.64 0.76
CA GLN A 243 -8.35 -12.91 0.02
C GLN A 243 -9.75 -13.15 -0.57
N PHE A 244 -10.81 -12.67 0.08
CA PHE A 244 -12.15 -12.68 -0.50
C PHE A 244 -12.32 -11.65 -1.63
N CYS A 245 -11.51 -10.59 -1.67
CA CYS A 245 -11.46 -9.69 -2.82
C CYS A 245 -10.72 -10.33 -4.01
N THR A 246 -9.60 -11.02 -3.77
CA THR A 246 -8.74 -11.56 -4.86
C THR A 246 -9.21 -12.91 -5.40
N GLY A 247 -9.99 -13.67 -4.63
CA GLY A 247 -10.40 -15.04 -4.97
C GLY A 247 -9.32 -16.09 -4.67
N GLU A 248 -8.30 -15.74 -3.90
CA GLU A 248 -7.31 -16.69 -3.35
C GLU A 248 -7.97 -17.68 -2.38
N ALA A 249 -8.99 -17.23 -1.64
CA ALA A 249 -9.79 -18.09 -0.79
C ALA A 249 -10.54 -19.13 -1.64
N LYS A 250 -10.46 -20.40 -1.26
CA LYS A 250 -11.08 -21.52 -1.98
C LYS A 250 -12.12 -22.22 -1.11
N ASN A 251 -13.22 -22.62 -1.74
CA ASN A 251 -14.20 -23.48 -1.09
C ASN A 251 -13.71 -24.93 -0.96
N SER A 252 -14.51 -25.80 -0.34
CA SER A 252 -14.17 -27.21 -0.08
C SER A 252 -13.89 -28.06 -1.33
N VAL A 253 -14.26 -27.58 -2.53
CA VAL A 253 -13.98 -28.25 -3.81
C VAL A 253 -12.89 -27.52 -4.62
N GLY A 254 -12.14 -26.62 -3.99
CA GLY A 254 -10.97 -25.95 -4.56
C GLY A 254 -11.29 -24.79 -5.52
N ARG A 255 -12.54 -24.32 -5.59
CA ARG A 255 -12.92 -23.19 -6.45
C ARG A 255 -12.75 -21.86 -5.71
N PRO A 256 -12.32 -20.79 -6.40
CA PRO A 256 -12.31 -19.43 -5.83
C PRO A 256 -13.67 -19.06 -5.23
N GLN A 257 -13.63 -18.44 -4.06
CA GLN A 257 -14.79 -18.00 -3.30
C GLN A 257 -14.50 -16.62 -2.69
N GLY A 258 -15.45 -15.70 -2.78
CA GLY A 258 -15.23 -14.33 -2.31
C GLY A 258 -16.33 -13.36 -2.73
N TYR A 259 -16.00 -12.07 -2.76
CA TYR A 259 -16.97 -10.98 -2.89
C TYR A 259 -17.48 -10.76 -4.32
N LYS A 260 -16.78 -11.23 -5.36
CA LYS A 260 -17.24 -11.10 -6.74
C LYS A 260 -18.58 -11.81 -6.95
N GLY A 261 -19.58 -11.04 -7.36
CA GLY A 261 -20.98 -11.47 -7.51
C GLY A 261 -21.81 -11.40 -6.22
N SER A 262 -21.21 -11.05 -5.08
CA SER A 262 -21.93 -10.88 -3.81
C SER A 262 -22.73 -9.58 -3.80
N LYS A 263 -23.79 -9.55 -2.99
CA LYS A 263 -24.72 -8.42 -2.88
C LYS A 263 -24.51 -7.66 -1.57
N PHE A 264 -24.86 -6.38 -1.58
CA PHE A 264 -25.15 -5.65 -0.35
C PHE A 264 -26.59 -5.96 0.06
N HIS A 265 -26.74 -6.82 1.07
CA HIS A 265 -28.05 -7.33 1.51
C HIS A 265 -28.77 -6.42 2.51
N ARG A 266 -28.07 -5.41 3.06
CA ARG A 266 -28.65 -4.48 4.03
C ARG A 266 -28.07 -3.07 3.90
N ILE A 267 -28.94 -2.07 3.77
CA ILE A 267 -28.56 -0.65 3.69
C ILE A 267 -29.46 0.17 4.62
N ILE A 268 -28.85 0.98 5.47
CA ILE A 268 -29.55 1.87 6.39
C ILE A 268 -29.03 3.30 6.16
N PRO A 269 -29.89 4.21 5.66
CA PRO A 269 -29.51 5.62 5.49
C PRO A 269 -29.06 6.28 6.79
N ASN A 270 -28.03 7.11 6.70
CA ASN A 270 -27.31 7.74 7.81
C ASN A 270 -26.75 6.70 8.80
N PHE A 271 -26.32 5.56 8.28
CA PHE A 271 -25.67 4.54 9.09
C PHE A 271 -24.60 3.79 8.30
N MET A 272 -25.01 2.85 7.43
CA MET A 272 -24.08 1.94 6.78
C MET A 272 -24.65 1.18 5.57
N CYS A 273 -23.74 0.66 4.74
CA CYS A 273 -24.01 -0.33 3.70
C CYS A 273 -23.31 -1.65 4.07
N GLN A 274 -24.07 -2.73 4.29
CA GLN A 274 -23.55 -4.05 4.70
C GLN A 274 -23.62 -5.06 3.56
N GLY A 275 -22.56 -5.85 3.44
CA GLY A 275 -22.41 -6.92 2.46
C GLY A 275 -21.52 -8.04 2.97
N GLY A 276 -21.01 -8.86 2.05
CA GLY A 276 -20.04 -9.92 2.34
C GLY A 276 -20.62 -11.28 2.73
N ASP A 277 -21.94 -11.44 2.64
CA ASP A 277 -22.56 -12.77 2.64
C ASP A 277 -22.64 -13.31 1.21
N PHE A 278 -21.54 -13.88 0.73
CA PHE A 278 -21.51 -14.57 -0.57
C PHE A 278 -21.93 -16.05 -0.50
N LEU A 279 -22.32 -16.54 0.68
CA LEU A 279 -22.77 -17.93 0.85
C LEU A 279 -24.27 -18.05 0.63
N ASN A 280 -25.03 -17.20 1.31
CA ASN A 280 -26.49 -17.23 1.31
C ASN A 280 -27.09 -15.98 0.66
N GLY A 281 -26.37 -14.85 0.68
CA GLY A 281 -26.81 -13.60 0.06
C GLY A 281 -27.93 -12.86 0.80
N ASP A 282 -28.28 -13.29 2.01
CA ASP A 282 -29.39 -12.77 2.82
C ASP A 282 -28.94 -12.27 4.21
N GLY A 283 -27.64 -12.36 4.52
CA GLY A 283 -27.02 -11.95 5.76
C GLY A 283 -26.87 -13.07 6.79
N THR A 284 -27.25 -14.31 6.47
CA THR A 284 -27.13 -15.46 7.38
C THR A 284 -25.83 -16.24 7.20
N GLY A 285 -25.12 -16.05 6.08
CA GLY A 285 -23.87 -16.75 5.78
C GLY A 285 -22.64 -16.10 6.41
N SER A 286 -21.70 -16.94 6.86
CA SER A 286 -20.39 -16.50 7.35
C SER A 286 -19.34 -17.59 7.14
N THR A 287 -18.14 -17.19 6.73
CA THR A 287 -16.95 -18.06 6.66
C THR A 287 -15.68 -17.23 6.83
N THR A 288 -14.55 -17.91 6.99
CA THR A 288 -13.22 -17.31 7.11
C THR A 288 -12.24 -18.06 6.23
N ILE A 289 -11.12 -17.42 5.89
CA ILE A 289 -10.02 -18.08 5.19
C ILE A 289 -9.26 -19.10 6.05
N TRP A 290 -9.57 -19.14 7.36
CA TRP A 290 -8.89 -19.97 8.35
C TRP A 290 -9.51 -21.36 8.53
N GLY A 291 -10.49 -21.72 7.71
CA GLY A 291 -11.17 -23.02 7.77
C GLY A 291 -12.25 -23.12 8.86
N PHE A 292 -12.63 -22.00 9.49
CA PHE A 292 -13.69 -21.94 10.49
C PHE A 292 -14.84 -21.02 10.03
N LYS A 293 -15.95 -21.01 10.78
CA LYS A 293 -17.10 -20.14 10.48
C LYS A 293 -16.92 -18.70 10.96
N ALA A 294 -16.07 -18.50 11.98
CA ALA A 294 -15.80 -17.20 12.56
C ALA A 294 -14.39 -17.14 13.18
N PHE A 295 -13.92 -15.93 13.50
CA PHE A 295 -12.68 -15.65 14.21
C PHE A 295 -12.87 -14.50 15.22
N GLU A 296 -11.89 -14.37 16.12
CA GLU A 296 -11.91 -13.45 17.26
C GLU A 296 -11.81 -11.98 16.86
N ASP A 297 -12.23 -11.08 17.75
CA ASP A 297 -12.00 -9.64 17.61
C ASP A 297 -10.52 -9.36 17.87
N GLU A 298 -9.83 -8.81 16.87
CA GLU A 298 -8.38 -8.66 16.93
C GLU A 298 -7.94 -7.53 17.87
N ASN A 299 -8.54 -6.34 17.72
CA ASN A 299 -8.51 -5.25 18.72
C ASN A 299 -9.55 -4.18 18.37
N PHE A 300 -9.69 -3.18 19.26
CA PHE A 300 -10.60 -2.04 19.09
C PHE A 300 -9.87 -0.69 19.15
N ASN A 301 -8.62 -0.63 18.67
CA ASN A 301 -7.81 0.58 18.72
C ASN A 301 -8.39 1.71 17.87
N LEU A 302 -8.95 1.35 16.71
CA LEU A 302 -9.61 2.28 15.79
C LEU A 302 -11.08 2.46 16.17
N LYS A 303 -11.61 3.67 15.98
CA LYS A 303 -12.97 4.07 16.33
C LYS A 303 -13.78 4.42 15.08
N HIS A 304 -15.10 4.38 15.20
CA HIS A 304 -16.02 4.71 14.11
C HIS A 304 -16.33 6.21 14.09
N ASP A 305 -15.31 7.04 13.92
CA ASP A 305 -15.36 8.49 14.08
C ASP A 305 -15.65 9.28 12.79
N GLN A 306 -15.68 8.60 11.64
CA GLN A 306 -15.87 9.22 10.33
C GLN A 306 -16.65 8.31 9.34
N PRO A 307 -17.25 8.88 8.28
CA PRO A 307 -17.78 8.10 7.17
C PRO A 307 -16.67 7.40 6.38
N GLY A 308 -17.04 6.34 5.65
CA GLY A 308 -16.14 5.60 4.77
C GLY A 308 -15.28 4.56 5.49
N LEU A 309 -15.51 4.27 6.78
CA LEU A 309 -14.79 3.22 7.49
C LEU A 309 -15.33 1.85 7.12
N LEU A 310 -14.43 0.91 6.90
CA LEU A 310 -14.70 -0.49 6.63
C LEU A 310 -14.53 -1.30 7.92
N SER A 311 -15.59 -1.99 8.34
CA SER A 311 -15.65 -2.64 9.66
C SER A 311 -16.41 -3.96 9.63
N MET A 312 -16.06 -4.88 10.54
CA MET A 312 -16.61 -6.23 10.55
C MET A 312 -18.08 -6.25 10.99
N ALA A 313 -18.93 -6.88 10.19
CA ALA A 313 -20.28 -7.24 10.63
C ALA A 313 -20.19 -8.60 11.36
N ASN A 314 -20.44 -8.58 12.67
CA ASN A 314 -20.38 -9.77 13.53
C ASN A 314 -21.72 -9.99 14.26
N ALA A 315 -21.90 -11.19 14.81
CA ALA A 315 -23.08 -11.59 15.58
C ALA A 315 -22.90 -11.39 17.11
N GLY A 316 -21.93 -10.56 17.50
CA GLY A 316 -21.46 -10.40 18.88
C GLY A 316 -19.95 -10.60 19.00
N PRO A 317 -19.40 -10.51 20.23
CA PRO A 317 -17.97 -10.62 20.45
C PRO A 317 -17.37 -11.88 19.83
N ASN A 318 -16.20 -11.73 19.19
CA ASN A 318 -15.40 -12.81 18.62
C ASN A 318 -16.12 -13.65 17.55
N SER A 319 -16.99 -13.01 16.75
CA SER A 319 -17.74 -13.67 15.68
C SER A 319 -17.53 -13.03 14.30
N ASN A 320 -16.32 -12.55 14.05
CA ASN A 320 -15.94 -11.98 12.76
C ASN A 320 -15.92 -13.07 11.69
N GLY A 321 -16.33 -12.74 10.47
CA GLY A 321 -16.50 -13.69 9.37
C GLY A 321 -16.17 -13.10 8.02
N SER A 322 -17.03 -13.32 7.03
CA SER A 322 -16.90 -12.73 5.69
C SER A 322 -17.68 -11.41 5.55
N GLN A 323 -18.62 -11.13 6.45
CA GLN A 323 -19.49 -9.97 6.35
C GLN A 323 -18.82 -8.70 6.88
N PHE A 324 -19.12 -7.57 6.24
CA PHE A 324 -18.57 -6.25 6.54
C PHE A 324 -19.63 -5.17 6.33
N PHE A 325 -19.37 -3.97 6.84
CA PHE A 325 -20.12 -2.78 6.49
C PHE A 325 -19.21 -1.57 6.22
N ILE A 326 -19.70 -0.64 5.42
CA ILE A 326 -19.10 0.66 5.13
C ILE A 326 -19.93 1.72 5.85
N THR A 327 -19.32 2.51 6.73
CA THR A 327 -20.02 3.61 7.42
C THR A 327 -20.33 4.76 6.47
N THR A 328 -21.48 5.42 6.66
CA THR A 328 -21.86 6.60 5.85
C THR A 328 -21.88 7.89 6.66
N VAL A 329 -21.73 7.77 7.98
CA VAL A 329 -21.61 8.82 9.01
C VAL A 329 -20.73 8.28 10.16
N PRO A 330 -20.26 9.10 11.12
CA PRO A 330 -19.68 8.61 12.36
C PRO A 330 -20.68 7.74 13.17
N THR A 331 -20.23 6.61 13.70
CA THR A 331 -21.07 5.62 14.41
C THR A 331 -20.44 5.15 15.72
N PRO A 332 -20.17 6.04 16.71
CA PRO A 332 -19.45 5.70 17.94
C PRO A 332 -20.14 4.63 18.81
N PHE A 333 -21.44 4.39 18.60
CA PHE A 333 -22.17 3.32 19.30
C PHE A 333 -21.74 1.90 18.88
N LEU A 334 -20.96 1.77 17.80
CA LEU A 334 -20.31 0.53 17.34
C LEU A 334 -18.92 0.31 17.94
N ASP A 335 -18.35 1.31 18.62
CA ASP A 335 -17.01 1.22 19.18
C ASP A 335 -16.91 0.11 20.24
N ASN A 336 -15.77 -0.58 20.24
CA ASN A 336 -15.49 -1.73 21.10
C ASN A 336 -16.41 -2.94 20.89
N LYS A 337 -17.16 -2.97 19.77
CA LYS A 337 -18.03 -4.10 19.36
C LYS A 337 -17.72 -4.62 17.96
N HIS A 338 -17.28 -3.73 17.08
CA HIS A 338 -16.94 -4.05 15.70
C HIS A 338 -15.50 -3.62 15.40
N VAL A 339 -14.77 -4.48 14.71
CA VAL A 339 -13.37 -4.26 14.34
C VAL A 339 -13.31 -3.44 13.05
N VAL A 340 -12.82 -2.20 13.15
CA VAL A 340 -12.48 -1.39 11.97
C VAL A 340 -11.19 -1.93 11.37
N PHE A 341 -11.20 -2.23 10.07
CA PHE A 341 -10.08 -2.87 9.40
C PHE A 341 -9.69 -2.23 8.06
N GLY A 342 -10.34 -1.13 7.68
CA GLY A 342 -9.95 -0.35 6.51
C GLY A 342 -10.76 0.93 6.37
N LYS A 343 -10.54 1.64 5.26
CA LYS A 343 -11.33 2.81 4.86
C LYS A 343 -11.44 2.94 3.35
N VAL A 344 -12.49 3.60 2.90
CA VAL A 344 -12.64 4.08 1.52
C VAL A 344 -11.62 5.18 1.26
N VAL A 345 -10.82 5.02 0.21
CA VAL A 345 -9.86 6.02 -0.27
C VAL A 345 -10.31 6.67 -1.58
N GLU A 346 -11.14 5.99 -2.37
CA GLU A 346 -11.80 6.54 -3.57
C GLU A 346 -13.21 5.94 -3.73
N GLY A 347 -14.14 6.68 -4.33
CA GLY A 347 -15.50 6.20 -4.62
C GLY A 347 -16.51 6.39 -3.47
N MET A 348 -16.27 7.32 -2.55
CA MET A 348 -17.25 7.64 -1.50
C MET A 348 -18.59 8.15 -2.06
N ASP A 349 -18.58 8.79 -3.23
CA ASP A 349 -19.81 9.19 -3.94
C ASP A 349 -20.63 7.96 -4.40
N ILE A 350 -19.96 6.85 -4.75
CA ILE A 350 -20.59 5.57 -5.07
C ILE A 350 -21.26 4.98 -3.83
N VAL A 351 -20.58 4.99 -2.68
CA VAL A 351 -21.15 4.57 -1.39
C VAL A 351 -22.40 5.41 -1.06
N LYS A 352 -22.36 6.73 -1.29
CA LYS A 352 -23.53 7.61 -1.10
C LYS A 352 -24.68 7.31 -2.06
N LYS A 353 -24.39 6.96 -3.32
CA LYS A 353 -25.42 6.50 -4.27
C LYS A 353 -26.05 5.18 -3.83
N MET A 354 -25.25 4.24 -3.31
CA MET A 354 -25.75 2.98 -2.74
C MET A 354 -26.68 3.26 -1.55
N GLU A 355 -26.24 4.09 -0.60
CA GLU A 355 -27.02 4.51 0.57
C GLU A 355 -28.38 5.14 0.21
N ALA A 356 -28.42 5.94 -0.87
CA ALA A 356 -29.63 6.60 -1.34
C ALA A 356 -30.65 5.65 -2.02
N THR A 357 -30.31 4.38 -2.20
CA THR A 357 -31.21 3.40 -2.82
C THR A 357 -32.40 3.11 -1.90
N LYS A 358 -33.61 3.08 -2.47
CA LYS A 358 -34.82 2.74 -1.70
C LYS A 358 -34.72 1.31 -1.14
N THR A 359 -35.06 1.15 0.12
CA THR A 359 -35.10 -0.14 0.81
C THR A 359 -36.52 -0.48 1.27
N GLY A 360 -36.73 -1.71 1.72
CA GLY A 360 -37.95 -2.09 2.47
C GLY A 360 -38.97 -2.92 1.69
N TYR A 361 -38.99 -2.88 0.35
CA TYR A 361 -39.99 -3.62 -0.44
C TYR A 361 -39.77 -5.14 -0.40
N ARG A 362 -38.50 -5.57 -0.33
CA ARG A 362 -38.10 -6.99 -0.30
C ARG A 362 -37.82 -7.52 1.12
N GLY A 363 -37.98 -6.68 2.13
CA GLY A 363 -37.58 -6.95 3.51
C GLY A 363 -37.03 -5.68 4.17
N LYS A 364 -37.06 -5.64 5.50
CA LYS A 364 -36.55 -4.49 6.27
C LYS A 364 -35.09 -4.21 5.92
N ASP A 365 -34.77 -2.96 5.60
CA ASP A 365 -33.42 -2.49 5.23
C ASP A 365 -32.81 -3.16 3.98
N VAL A 366 -33.57 -4.00 3.26
CA VAL A 366 -33.11 -4.67 2.03
C VAL A 366 -33.28 -3.73 0.83
N PRO A 367 -32.25 -3.51 -0.01
CA PRO A 367 -32.36 -2.72 -1.24
C PRO A 367 -33.43 -3.25 -2.19
N ASN A 368 -34.23 -2.34 -2.77
CA ASN A 368 -35.28 -2.71 -3.72
C ASN A 368 -34.72 -3.15 -5.09
N MET A 369 -33.52 -2.69 -5.41
CA MET A 369 -32.72 -3.12 -6.55
C MET A 369 -31.42 -3.71 -6.04
N ASP A 370 -30.94 -4.77 -6.69
CA ASP A 370 -29.72 -5.44 -6.29
C ASP A 370 -28.53 -4.49 -6.44
N ILE A 371 -27.73 -4.37 -5.38
CA ILE A 371 -26.42 -3.73 -5.42
C ILE A 371 -25.38 -4.83 -5.33
N VAL A 372 -24.58 -4.99 -6.38
CA VAL A 372 -23.72 -6.16 -6.57
C VAL A 372 -22.27 -5.72 -6.74
N ILE A 373 -21.35 -6.45 -6.12
CA ILE A 373 -19.91 -6.34 -6.38
C ILE A 373 -19.63 -7.11 -7.67
N SER A 374 -19.70 -6.42 -8.81
CA SER A 374 -19.52 -7.04 -10.13
C SER A 374 -18.09 -7.51 -10.39
N GLN A 375 -17.10 -6.79 -9.88
CA GLN A 375 -15.69 -7.18 -9.84
C GLN A 375 -15.07 -6.74 -8.52
N CYS A 376 -14.04 -7.45 -8.09
CA CYS A 376 -13.21 -7.08 -6.96
C CYS A 376 -11.80 -7.65 -7.12
N GLY A 377 -10.84 -7.10 -6.39
CA GLY A 377 -9.46 -7.54 -6.41
C GLY A 377 -8.55 -6.66 -5.56
N GLU A 378 -7.26 -6.97 -5.62
CA GLU A 378 -6.16 -6.15 -5.10
C GLU A 378 -5.63 -5.26 -6.23
N MET A 379 -5.20 -4.04 -5.88
CA MET A 379 -4.71 -3.03 -6.82
C MET A 379 -3.24 -2.75 -6.69
#